data_AF-A0A8H5RHU6-F1
#
_entry.id   AF-A0A8H5RHU6-F1
#
_cell.length_a   1.000
_cell.length_b   1.000
_cell.length_c   1.000
_cell.angle_alpha   90.00
_cell.angle_beta   90.00
_cell.angle_gamma   90.00
#
_symmetry.space_group_name_H-M   'P 1'
#
loop_
_entity.id
_entity.type
_entity.pdbx_description
1 polymer ?
#
loop_
_entity_poly.entity_id
_entity_poly.type
_entity_poly.pdbx_seq_one_letter_code
_entity_poly.pdbx_strand_id
1 'polypeptide(L)'
;MADSKSNTVVGKEQYEEARKNWLDTAKAAQQAKNEAKQKYDEANPGTPLVEWLLRRSPAFLKAYHAFGQAQVKFDEVYLEYDNAAAQAWIDARGAERERRWYKDEDGTPFLIILP
;
A
#
# COMPACT_ATOMS: atom_id res chain seq x y z
N MET A 1 31.29 12.76 -25.49
CA MET A 1 30.30 11.67 -25.55
C MET A 1 30.05 11.27 -24.10
N ALA A 2 28.85 11.56 -23.59
CA ALA A 2 28.52 11.29 -22.18
C ALA A 2 27.94 9.87 -22.08
N ASP A 3 28.53 9.06 -21.21
CA ASP A 3 28.17 7.67 -20.94
C ASP A 3 26.80 7.58 -20.24
N SER A 4 25.71 7.75 -20.99
CA SER A 4 24.34 7.60 -20.50
C SER A 4 23.89 6.13 -20.39
N LYS A 5 24.78 5.21 -19.98
CA LYS A 5 24.46 3.76 -19.97
C LYS A 5 24.64 3.04 -18.62
N SER A 6 25.02 3.72 -17.54
CA SER A 6 25.24 3.03 -16.25
C SER A 6 24.15 3.22 -15.19
N ASN A 7 23.21 4.17 -15.34
CA ASN A 7 22.15 4.38 -14.35
C ASN A 7 20.89 3.52 -14.54
N THR A 8 20.67 2.97 -15.74
CA THR A 8 19.39 2.29 -16.06
C THR A 8 19.27 0.91 -15.40
N VAL A 9 20.39 0.22 -15.16
CA VAL A 9 20.40 -1.10 -14.51
C VAL A 9 20.19 -0.97 -13.00
N VAL A 10 20.90 -0.03 -12.36
CA VAL A 10 20.77 0.22 -10.91
C VAL A 10 19.37 0.73 -10.56
N GLY A 11 18.80 1.65 -11.35
CA GLY A 11 17.44 2.14 -11.12
C GLY A 11 16.37 1.07 -11.29
N LYS A 12 16.54 0.13 -12.23
CA LYS A 12 15.60 -0.98 -12.44
C LYS A 12 15.66 -2.00 -11.30
N GLU A 13 16.84 -2.36 -10.82
CA GLU A 13 17.00 -3.28 -9.69
C GLU A 13 16.42 -2.70 -8.39
N GLN A 14 16.69 -1.42 -8.12
CA GLN A 14 16.12 -0.70 -6.99
C GLN A 14 14.59 -0.61 -7.08
N TYR A 15 14.05 -0.37 -8.28
CA TYR A 15 12.60 -0.38 -8.51
C TYR A 15 11.99 -1.76 -8.22
N GLU A 16 12.54 -2.84 -8.76
CA GLU A 16 12.01 -4.19 -8.55
C GLU A 16 12.11 -4.63 -7.07
N GLU A 17 13.18 -4.24 -6.37
CA GLU A 17 13.32 -4.49 -4.93
C GLU A 17 12.28 -3.70 -4.12
N ALA A 18 12.10 -2.41 -4.40
CA ALA A 18 11.10 -1.57 -3.77
C ALA A 18 9.68 -2.10 -4.03
N ARG A 19 9.39 -2.51 -5.27
CA ARG A 19 8.13 -3.12 -5.69
C ARG A 19 7.85 -4.41 -4.94
N LYS A 20 8.83 -5.30 -4.84
CA LYS A 20 8.69 -6.56 -4.10
C LYS A 20 8.41 -6.31 -2.62
N ASN A 21 9.19 -5.42 -1.98
CA ASN A 21 8.99 -5.08 -0.57
C ASN A 21 7.61 -4.46 -0.29
N TRP A 22 7.16 -3.58 -1.19
CA TRP A 22 5.82 -3.00 -1.13
C TRP A 22 4.72 -4.08 -1.22
N LEU A 23 4.83 -5.00 -2.20
CA LEU A 23 3.88 -6.10 -2.40
C LEU A 23 3.83 -7.07 -1.21
N ASP A 24 4.98 -7.43 -0.65
CA ASP A 24 5.06 -8.33 0.50
C ASP A 24 4.44 -7.70 1.75
N THR A 25 4.68 -6.40 1.95
CA THR A 25 4.09 -5.66 3.08
C THR A 25 2.59 -5.46 2.92
N ALA A 26 2.10 -5.24 1.70
CA ALA A 26 0.68 -5.19 1.38
C ALA A 26 -0.03 -6.50 1.74
N LYS A 27 0.56 -7.64 1.37
CA LYS A 27 0.01 -8.97 1.71
C LYS A 27 -0.06 -9.18 3.23
N ALA A 28 1.00 -8.81 3.95
CA ALA A 28 1.02 -8.92 5.41
C ALA A 28 -0.08 -8.06 6.08
N ALA A 29 -0.29 -6.82 5.60
CA ALA A 29 -1.35 -5.95 6.10
C ALA A 29 -2.74 -6.53 5.82
N GLN A 30 -2.97 -7.10 4.63
CA GLN A 30 -4.23 -7.74 4.28
C GLN A 30 -4.49 -9.00 5.12
N GLN A 31 -3.47 -9.82 5.37
CA GLN A 31 -3.61 -11.01 6.20
C GLN A 31 -3.97 -10.62 7.65
N ALA A 32 -3.23 -9.68 8.25
CA ALA A 32 -3.51 -9.20 9.60
C ALA A 32 -4.91 -8.59 9.74
N LYS A 33 -5.42 -7.96 8.68
CA LYS A 33 -6.80 -7.46 8.60
C LYS A 33 -7.81 -8.62 8.63
N ASN A 34 -7.63 -9.63 7.77
CA ASN A 34 -8.55 -10.76 7.67
C ASN A 34 -8.62 -11.56 8.98
N GLU A 35 -7.49 -11.81 9.62
CA GLU A 35 -7.40 -12.47 10.92
C GLU A 35 -8.11 -11.67 12.02
N ALA A 36 -8.01 -10.34 11.98
CA ALA A 36 -8.65 -9.47 12.96
C ALA A 36 -10.15 -9.24 12.68
N LYS A 37 -10.60 -9.39 11.42
CA LYS A 37 -12.03 -9.33 11.06
C LYS A 37 -12.83 -10.46 11.70
N GLN A 38 -12.29 -11.68 11.76
CA GLN A 38 -12.95 -12.79 12.47
C GLN A 38 -13.26 -12.43 13.93
N LYS A 39 -12.29 -11.80 14.61
CA LYS A 39 -12.48 -11.32 15.99
C LYS A 39 -13.47 -10.17 16.10
N TYR A 40 -13.55 -9.31 15.09
CA TYR A 40 -14.56 -8.26 15.01
C TYR A 40 -15.96 -8.88 14.90
N ASP A 41 -16.15 -9.85 14.00
CA ASP A 41 -17.46 -10.48 13.79
C ASP A 41 -17.94 -11.21 15.07
N GLU A 42 -17.03 -11.85 15.80
CA GLU A 42 -17.30 -12.46 17.12
C GLU A 42 -17.63 -11.42 18.21
N ALA A 43 -16.96 -10.28 18.20
CA ALA A 43 -17.14 -9.24 19.20
C ALA A 43 -18.36 -8.34 18.93
N ASN A 44 -18.97 -8.46 17.73
CA ASN A 44 -20.04 -7.61 17.19
C ASN A 44 -19.98 -6.15 17.68
N PRO A 45 -18.85 -5.45 17.46
CA PRO A 45 -18.68 -4.12 17.98
C PRO A 45 -19.56 -3.16 17.18
N GLY A 46 -20.33 -2.30 17.85
CA GLY A 46 -21.18 -1.28 17.22
C GLY A 46 -20.41 -0.13 16.55
N THR A 47 -19.12 -0.30 16.23
CA THR A 47 -18.25 0.70 15.62
C THR A 47 -17.75 0.18 14.28
N PRO A 48 -17.46 1.04 13.27
CA PRO A 48 -16.99 0.57 11.97
C PRO A 48 -15.73 -0.30 12.05
N LEU A 49 -15.66 -1.34 11.21
CA LEU A 49 -14.56 -2.31 11.17
C LEU A 49 -13.18 -1.67 11.18
N VAL A 50 -12.94 -0.67 10.34
CA VAL A 50 -11.61 -0.05 10.24
C VAL A 50 -11.21 0.68 11.53
N GLU A 51 -12.14 1.42 12.14
CA GLU A 51 -11.88 2.12 13.39
C GLU A 51 -11.64 1.13 14.54
N TRP A 52 -12.39 0.02 14.56
CA TRP A 52 -12.15 -1.07 15.49
C TRP A 52 -10.76 -1.67 15.30
N LEU A 53 -10.39 -2.01 14.05
CA LEU A 53 -9.11 -2.63 13.73
C LEU A 53 -7.92 -1.74 14.13
N LEU A 54 -7.99 -0.44 13.84
CA LEU A 54 -6.94 0.51 14.20
C LEU A 54 -6.76 0.64 15.71
N ARG A 55 -7.84 0.49 16.49
CA ARG A 55 -7.80 0.60 17.96
C ARG A 55 -7.52 -0.72 18.68
N ARG A 56 -7.97 -1.84 18.12
CA ARG A 56 -8.09 -3.14 18.82
C ARG A 56 -7.22 -4.25 18.22
N SER A 57 -6.67 -4.07 17.03
CA SER A 57 -5.76 -5.04 16.41
C SER A 57 -4.34 -4.48 16.29
N PRO A 58 -3.47 -4.73 17.29
CA PRO A 58 -2.06 -4.34 17.23
C PRO A 58 -1.32 -4.95 16.04
N ALA A 59 -1.70 -6.15 15.62
CA ALA A 59 -1.12 -6.82 14.45
C ALA A 59 -1.45 -6.07 13.15
N PHE A 60 -2.72 -5.68 12.97
CA PHE A 60 -3.14 -4.88 11.83
C PHE A 60 -2.46 -3.50 11.84
N LEU A 61 -2.43 -2.82 12.99
CA LEU A 61 -1.81 -1.50 13.11
C LEU A 61 -0.33 -1.53 12.71
N LYS A 62 0.44 -2.51 13.21
CA LYS A 62 1.85 -2.69 12.85
C LYS A 62 2.03 -2.92 11.34
N ALA A 63 1.26 -3.83 10.76
CA ALA A 63 1.37 -4.14 9.34
C ALA A 63 0.92 -2.96 8.45
N TYR A 64 -0.10 -2.21 8.88
CA TYR A 64 -0.58 -1.01 8.20
C TYR A 64 0.46 0.12 8.20
N HIS A 65 1.15 0.35 9.32
CA HIS A 65 2.25 1.32 9.37
C HIS A 65 3.44 0.90 8.50
N ALA A 66 3.82 -0.38 8.55
CA ALA A 66 4.89 -0.89 7.70
C ALA A 66 4.55 -0.71 6.21
N PHE A 67 3.29 -0.98 5.84
CA PHE A 67 2.80 -0.76 4.47
C PHE A 67 2.94 0.70 4.05
N GLY A 68 2.53 1.65 4.90
CA GLY A 68 2.68 3.07 4.62
C GLY A 68 4.13 3.49 4.39
N GLN A 69 5.07 2.96 5.16
CA GLN A 69 6.51 3.23 4.98
C GLN A 69 7.07 2.62 3.69
N ALA A 70 6.70 1.37 3.38
CA ALA A 70 7.11 0.72 2.13
C ALA A 70 6.55 1.44 0.90
N GLN A 71 5.34 1.99 1.01
CA GLN A 71 4.71 2.76 -0.04
C GLN A 71 5.46 4.07 -0.34
N VAL A 72 5.84 4.84 0.69
CA VAL A 72 6.63 6.07 0.48
C VAL A 72 7.93 5.77 -0.26
N LYS A 73 8.66 4.71 0.14
CA LYS A 73 9.90 4.30 -0.53
C LYS A 73 9.67 3.86 -1.98
N PHE A 74 8.59 3.13 -2.24
CA PHE A 74 8.23 2.75 -3.60
C PHE A 74 7.94 3.97 -4.47
N ASP A 75 7.21 4.95 -3.95
CA ASP A 75 6.89 6.20 -4.66
C ASP A 75 8.15 6.99 -5.03
N GLU A 76 9.10 7.10 -4.10
CA GLU A 76 10.39 7.77 -4.32
C GLU A 76 11.17 7.12 -5.47
N VAL A 77 11.35 5.80 -5.42
CA VAL A 77 12.11 5.06 -6.45
C VAL A 77 11.37 5.05 -7.79
N TYR A 78 10.05 5.00 -7.77
CA TYR A 78 9.23 5.01 -8.98
C TYR A 78 9.29 6.34 -9.72
N LEU A 79 9.24 7.47 -8.99
CA LEU A 79 9.41 8.82 -9.54
C LEU A 79 10.78 8.99 -10.24
N GLU A 80 11.83 8.43 -9.66
CA GLU A 80 13.18 8.49 -10.25
C GLU A 80 13.33 7.61 -11.49
N TYR A 81 12.63 6.47 -11.56
CA TYR A 81 12.74 5.51 -12.66
C TYR A 81 11.87 5.84 -13.89
N ASP A 82 10.61 6.24 -13.70
CA ASP A 82 9.67 6.56 -14.79
C ASP A 82 8.74 7.72 -14.43
N ASN A 83 9.27 8.95 -14.52
CA ASN A 83 8.59 10.19 -14.12
C ASN A 83 7.19 10.39 -14.75
N ALA A 84 6.96 9.94 -15.99
CA ALA A 84 5.68 10.14 -16.68
C ALA A 84 4.62 9.15 -16.19
N ALA A 85 4.99 7.88 -16.02
CA ALA A 85 4.11 6.87 -15.43
C ALA A 85 3.89 7.14 -13.93
N ALA A 86 4.92 7.63 -13.23
CA ALA A 86 4.86 8.01 -11.83
C ALA A 86 3.90 9.18 -11.57
N GLN A 87 3.92 10.22 -12.40
CA GLN A 87 2.98 11.32 -12.24
C GLN A 87 1.53 10.88 -12.51
N ALA A 88 1.30 10.08 -13.56
CA ALA A 88 -0.03 9.52 -13.85
C ALA A 88 -0.53 8.59 -12.72
N TRP A 89 0.37 7.86 -12.06
CA TRP A 89 0.07 7.04 -10.90
C TRP A 89 -0.25 7.86 -9.65
N ILE A 90 0.52 8.92 -9.37
CA ILE A 90 0.23 9.85 -8.26
C ILE A 90 -1.15 10.48 -8.46
N ASP A 91 -1.48 10.89 -9.68
CA ASP A 91 -2.77 11.49 -10.00
C ASP A 91 -3.92 10.47 -9.87
N ALA A 92 -3.73 9.24 -10.36
CA ALA A 92 -4.70 8.15 -10.23
C ALA A 92 -4.90 7.74 -8.76
N ARG A 93 -3.83 7.62 -7.98
CA ARG A 93 -3.86 7.33 -6.54
C ARG A 93 -4.44 8.49 -5.74
N GLY A 94 -4.19 9.73 -6.14
CA GLY A 94 -4.81 10.92 -5.56
C GLY A 94 -6.32 10.92 -5.77
N ALA A 95 -6.76 10.67 -7.01
CA ALA A 95 -8.17 10.53 -7.35
C ALA A 95 -8.84 9.33 -6.66
N GLU A 96 -8.12 8.22 -6.48
CA GLU A 96 -8.60 7.10 -5.68
C GLU A 96 -8.64 7.42 -4.20
N ARG A 97 -7.63 8.09 -3.65
CA ARG A 97 -7.61 8.54 -2.25
C ARG A 97 -8.77 9.48 -1.98
N GLU A 98 -9.08 10.40 -2.89
CA GLU A 98 -10.28 11.25 -2.83
C GLU A 98 -11.59 10.44 -2.94
N ARG A 99 -11.59 9.34 -3.70
CA ARG A 99 -12.74 8.43 -3.81
C ARG A 99 -12.88 7.42 -2.66
N ARG A 100 -11.79 7.06 -1.95
CA ARG A 100 -11.66 5.80 -1.21
C ARG A 100 -10.80 5.89 0.04
N TRP A 101 -11.09 6.80 0.96
CA TRP A 101 -10.43 6.67 2.26
C TRP A 101 -10.80 5.39 3.02
N TYR A 102 -12.05 4.88 3.01
CA TYR A 102 -12.38 3.61 3.70
C TYR A 102 -13.74 3.07 3.28
N LYS A 103 -13.85 1.80 2.93
CA LYS A 103 -15.05 0.99 3.21
C LYS A 103 -14.62 -0.48 3.36
N ASP A 104 -15.33 -1.31 4.16
CA ASP A 104 -15.47 -2.80 4.01
C ASP A 104 -16.86 -3.17 3.42
N GLU A 105 -17.23 -4.47 3.31
CA GLU A 105 -18.29 -5.15 2.49
C GLU A 105 -19.65 -4.49 2.19
N ASP A 106 -19.96 -3.32 2.72
CA ASP A 106 -21.08 -2.46 2.37
C ASP A 106 -20.66 -1.37 1.34
N GLY A 107 -19.45 -1.50 0.77
CA GLY A 107 -18.94 -0.68 -0.33
C GLY A 107 -17.41 -0.56 -0.44
N THR A 108 -16.64 -1.64 -0.26
CA THR A 108 -15.22 -1.56 0.07
C THR A 108 -14.15 -1.46 -0.99
N PRO A 109 -13.22 -0.49 -0.87
CA PRO A 109 -11.90 -0.58 -1.47
C PRO A 109 -10.88 -1.34 -0.60
N PHE A 110 -10.30 -2.36 -1.22
CA PHE A 110 -9.13 -3.11 -0.78
C PHE A 110 -7.87 -2.60 -1.50
N LEU A 111 -6.72 -3.12 -1.08
CA LEU A 111 -5.38 -2.79 -1.57
C LEU A 111 -5.30 -2.95 -3.10
N ILE A 112 -5.15 -1.84 -3.82
CA ILE A 112 -4.90 -1.88 -5.25
C ILE A 112 -3.42 -2.14 -5.46
N ILE A 113 -3.13 -3.36 -5.90
CA ILE A 113 -1.88 -3.71 -6.57
C ILE A 113 -2.08 -3.39 -8.05
N LEU A 114 -1.45 -2.31 -8.53
CA LEU A 114 -1.28 -2.09 -9.97
C LEU A 114 0.21 -2.08 -10.32
N PRO A 115 0.59 -2.78 -11.41
CA PRO A 115 1.94 -3.27 -11.68
C PRO A 115 2.97 -2.22 -12.09
#